data_AF-A0AB38HUG4-F1
#
_entry.id   AF-A0AB38HUG4-F1
#
_cell.length_a   1.000
_cell.length_b   1.000
_cell.length_c   1.000
_cell.angle_alpha   90.00
_cell.angle_beta   90.00
_cell.angle_gamma   90.00
#
_symmetry.space_group_name_H-M   'P 1'
#
loop_
_entity.id
_entity.type
_entity.pdbx_description
1 polymer ?
#
loop_
_entity_poly.entity_id
_entity_poly.type
_entity_poly.pdbx_seq_one_letter_code
_entity_poly.pdbx_strand_id
1 'polypeptide(L)' 'MGLAQVREFVEQHGGAIRLESKVGLGRMVRMVFPRVLSEARNGSPIVGGDACATDR' A
#
# COMPACT_ATOMS: atom_id res chain seq x y z
N MET A 1 13.54 1.98 -10.49
CA MET A 1 12.37 2.89 -10.46
C MET A 1 12.44 3.73 -9.19
N GLY A 2 12.28 5.05 -9.27
CA GLY A 2 12.40 5.96 -8.12
C GLY A 2 11.06 6.36 -7.50
N LEU A 3 11.09 6.99 -6.31
CA LEU A 3 9.87 7.45 -5.61
C LEU A 3 9.04 8.47 -6.41
N ALA A 4 9.67 9.22 -7.30
CA ALA A 4 8.97 10.14 -8.20
C ALA A 4 8.01 9.39 -9.14
N GLN A 5 8.49 8.30 -9.77
CA GLN A 5 7.67 7.47 -10.65
C GLN A 5 6.55 6.76 -9.88
N VAL A 6 6.83 6.33 -8.64
CA VAL A 6 5.82 5.72 -7.77
C VAL A 6 4.74 6.72 -7.40
N ARG A 7 5.11 7.98 -7.13
CA ARG A 7 4.14 9.05 -6.86
C ARG A 7 3.20 9.25 -8.05
N GLU A 8 3.75 9.39 -9.25
CA GLU A 8 2.97 9.53 -10.49
C GLU A 8 2.04 8.34 -10.69
N PHE A 9 2.52 7.12 -10.46
CA PHE A 9 1.70 5.91 -10.53
C PHE A 9 0.53 5.95 -9.53
N VAL A 10 0.79 6.27 -8.26
CA VAL A 10 -0.25 6.31 -7.23
C VAL A 10 -1.30 7.36 -7.56
N GLU A 11 -0.88 8.56 -7.99
CA GLU A 11 -1.77 9.66 -8.36
C GLU A 11 -2.63 9.32 -9.59
N GLN A 12 -2.04 8.69 -10.62
CA GLN A 12 -2.76 8.25 -11.82
C GLN A 12 -3.84 7.19 -11.53
N HIS A 13 -3.66 6.37 -10.49
CA HIS A 13 -4.63 5.35 -10.08
C HIS A 13 -5.63 5.86 -9.04
N GLY A 14 -5.70 7.18 -8.81
CA GLY A 14 -6.62 7.80 -7.85
C GLY A 14 -6.28 7.51 -6.39
N GLY A 15 -5.04 7.07 -6.12
CA GLY A 15 -4.54 6.84 -4.78
C GLY A 15 -3.86 8.06 -4.16
N ALA A 16 -3.36 7.89 -2.94
CA ALA A 16 -2.51 8.87 -2.26
C ALA A 16 -1.29 8.20 -1.62
N ILE A 17 -0.16 8.92 -1.60
CA ILE A 17 1.12 8.44 -1.06
C ILE A 17 1.62 9.38 0.04
N ARG A 18 2.18 8.82 1.11
CA ARG A 18 2.77 9.53 2.24
C ARG A 18 4.10 8.90 2.63
N LEU A 19 5.07 9.74 2.95
CA LEU A 19 6.41 9.34 3.37
C LEU A 19 6.67 9.85 4.79
N GLU A 20 7.00 8.95 5.69
CA GLU A 20 7.34 9.26 7.07
C GLU A 20 8.76 8.76 7.33
N SER A 21 9.64 9.63 7.82
CA SER A 21 11.04 9.29 8.07
C SER A 21 11.46 9.84 9.42
N LYS A 22 12.12 9.01 10.23
CA LYS A 22 12.73 9.43 11.48
C LYS A 22 14.16 8.91 11.53
N VAL A 23 15.10 9.83 11.74
CA VAL A 23 16.54 9.52 11.79
C VAL A 23 16.78 8.43 12.83
N GLY A 24 17.53 7.39 12.45
CA GLY A 24 17.80 6.23 13.31
C GLY A 24 16.67 5.20 13.43
N LEU A 25 15.46 5.47 12.91
CA LEU A 25 14.33 4.52 12.89
C LEU A 25 13.96 4.04 11.48
N GLY A 26 14.59 4.62 10.46
CA GLY A 26 14.31 4.31 9.08
C GLY A 26 13.15 5.12 8.53
N ARG A 27 12.51 4.57 7.49
CA ARG A 27 11.56 5.30 6.64
C ARG A 27 10.39 4.41 6.26
N MET A 28 9.17 4.93 6.40
CA MET A 28 7.92 4.27 6.09
C MET A 28 7.25 5.00 4.92
N VAL A 29 6.82 4.22 3.92
CA VAL A 29 6.00 4.71 2.81
C VAL A 29 4.63 4.10 2.94
N ARG A 30 3.59 4.94 2.97
CA ARG A 30 2.19 4.50 3.03
C ARG A 30 1.50 4.92 1.75
N MET A 31 0.81 4.00 1.12
CA MET A 31 0.02 4.25 -0.08
C MET A 31 -1.41 3.77 0.18
N VAL A 32 -2.38 4.57 -0.22
CA VAL A 32 -3.80 4.22 -0.17
C VAL A 32 -4.35 4.28 -1.57
N PHE A 33 -5.15 3.29 -1.93
CA PHE A 33 -5.79 3.20 -3.24
C PHE A 33 -7.31 3.04 -3.05
N PRO A 34 -8.11 3.54 -4.00
CA PRO A 34 -9.54 3.25 -4.03
C PRO A 34 -9.77 1.74 -4.02
N ARG A 35 -10.61 1.26 -3.09
CA ARG A 35 -11.00 -0.15 -3.08
C ARG A 35 -11.99 -0.37 -4.21
N VAL A 36 -11.59 -1.14 -5.22
CA VAL A 36 -12.54 -1.72 -6.16
C VAL A 36 -13.09 -2.98 -5.50
N LEU A 37 -14.34 -2.93 -5.07
CA LEU A 37 -15.09 -4.13 -4.70
C LEU A 37 -15.35 -4.90 -5.99
N SER A 38 -14.42 -5.78 -6.36
CA SER A 38 -14.71 -6.81 -7.34
C SER A 38 -15.66 -7.79 -6.65
N GLU A 39 -16.92 -7.87 -7.09
CA GLU A 39 -17.80 -8.97 -6.70
C GLU A 39 -17.13 -10.26 -7.15
N ALA A 40 -16.45 -10.92 -6.20
CA ALA A 40 -15.77 -12.18 -6.44
C ALA A 40 -16.81 -13.28 -6.64
N ARG A 41 -17.42 -13.35 -7.83
CA ARG A 41 -17.77 -14.64 -8.41
C ARG A 41 -16.48 -15.18 -9.02
N ASN A 42 -15.83 -16.06 -8.24
CA ASN A 42 -14.59 -16.81 -8.52
C ASN A 42 -13.27 -16.19 -8.02
N GLY A 43 -13.06 -16.27 -6.70
CA GLY A 43 -12.09 -17.23 -6.17
C GLY A 43 -10.60 -17.07 -6.50
N SER A 44 -10.03 -15.89 -6.30
CA SER A 44 -8.58 -15.76 -6.10
C SER A 44 -8.32 -14.92 -4.85
N PRO A 45 -7.72 -15.47 -3.78
CA PRO A 45 -7.43 -14.70 -2.59
C PRO A 45 -6.41 -13.61 -2.93
N ILE A 46 -6.81 -12.36 -2.71
CA ILE A 46 -5.90 -11.21 -2.73
C ILE A 46 -4.83 -11.43 -1.65
N VAL A 47 -3.61 -11.79 -2.07
CA VAL A 47 -2.44 -11.91 -1.21
C VAL A 47 -2.04 -10.49 -0.79
N GLY A 48 -2.35 -10.12 0.45
CA GLY A 48 -2.03 -8.80 0.99
C GLY A 48 -2.64 -8.59 2.36
N GLY A 49 -2.33 -9.50 3.29
CA GLY A 49 -2.77 -9.43 4.67
C GLY A 49 -1.69 -9.95 5.60
N ASP A 50 -0.57 -9.23 5.71
CA ASP A 50 0.33 -9.41 6.85
C ASP A 50 -0.37 -8.82 8.09
N ALA A 51 -1.24 -9.63 8.70
CA ALA A 51 -1.55 -9.47 10.10
C ALA A 51 -0.26 -9.76 10.85
N CYS A 52 0.38 -8.70 11.36
CA CYS A 52 1.45 -8.81 12.34
C CYS A 52 0.85 -9.53 13.57
N ALA A 53 1.01 -10.86 13.61
CA ALA A 53 0.66 -11.68 14.75
C ALA A 53 1.51 -11.20 15.93
N THR A 54 0.88 -10.47 16.85
CA THR A 54 1.47 -10.23 18.17
C THR A 54 1.03 -11.38 19.04
N ASP A 55 2.00 -12.26 19.29
CA ASP A 55 2.05 -13.27 20.34
C ASP A 55 1.54 -12.72 21.69
N ARG A 56 0.56 -13.42 22.27
CA ARG A 56 0.32 -13.45 23.71
C ARG A 56 -0.47 -14.68 24.12
#